data_AF-A0A4R8G7A6-F1
#
_entry.id   AF-A0A4R8G7A6-F1
#
_cell.length_a   1.000
_cell.length_b   1.000
_cell.length_c   1.000
_cell.angle_alpha   90.00
_cell.angle_beta   90.00
_cell.angle_gamma   90.00
#
_symmetry.space_group_name_H-M   'P 1'
#
loop_
_entity.id
_entity.type
_entity.pdbx_description
1 polymer ?
#
loop_
_entity_poly.entity_id
_entity_poly.type
_entity_poly.pdbx_seq_one_letter_code
_entity_poly.pdbx_strand_id
1 'polypeptide(L)' 'MGILYDSVMQQKRNILIKRLEELNISNAQSGKSIHDCDYEELKYELVIASFREIDTEATENNWY' A
#
# COMPACT_ATOMS: atom_id res chain seq x y z
N MET A 1 -18.99 -21.41 6.63
CA MET A 1 -18.09 -20.87 5.59
C MET A 1 -17.80 -19.36 5.75
N GLY A 2 -17.90 -18.77 6.95
CA GLY A 2 -17.56 -17.34 7.17
C GLY A 2 -16.18 -17.11 7.78
N ILE A 3 -15.77 -17.97 8.72
CA ILE A 3 -14.56 -17.81 9.55
C ILE A 3 -13.26 -17.82 8.71
N LEU A 4 -13.24 -18.61 7.64
CA LEU A 4 -12.10 -18.67 6.72
C LEU A 4 -11.96 -17.38 5.90
N TYR A 5 -13.08 -16.78 5.49
CA TYR A 5 -13.08 -15.56 4.69
C TYR A 5 -12.54 -14.38 5.49
N ASP A 6 -13.01 -14.19 6.72
CA ASP A 6 -12.54 -13.13 7.60
C ASP A 6 -11.05 -13.27 7.92
N SER A 7 -10.60 -14.49 8.21
CA SER A 7 -9.17 -14.76 8.47
C SER A 7 -8.29 -14.42 7.27
N VAL A 8 -8.72 -14.81 6.05
CA VAL A 8 -8.00 -14.49 4.82
C VAL A 8 -7.98 -12.99 4.54
N MET A 9 -9.10 -12.28 4.78
CA MET A 9 -9.15 -10.82 4.59
C MET A 9 -8.26 -10.06 5.58
N GLN A 10 -8.21 -10.49 6.84
CA GLN A 10 -7.29 -9.94 7.83
C GLN A 10 -5.83 -10.17 7.45
N GLN A 11 -5.48 -11.36 6.94
CA GLN A 11 -4.13 -11.63 6.45
C GLN A 11 -3.76 -10.74 5.26
N LYS A 12 -4.65 -10.60 4.28
CA LYS A 12 -4.42 -9.73 3.11
C LYS A 12 -4.20 -8.27 3.52
N ARG A 13 -4.98 -7.78 4.49
CA ARG A 13 -4.79 -6.44 5.05
C ARG A 13 -3.42 -6.27 5.68
N ASN A 14 -2.99 -7.23 6.51
CA ASN A 14 -1.68 -7.19 7.14
C ASN A 14 -0.52 -7.24 6.13
N ILE A 15 -0.68 -7.96 5.02
CA ILE A 15 0.31 -7.98 3.93
C ILE A 15 0.42 -6.59 3.27
N LEU A 16 -0.71 -5.93 2.98
CA LEU A 16 -0.70 -4.59 2.40
C LEU A 16 -0.04 -3.57 3.33
N ILE A 17 -0.34 -3.61 4.63
CA ILE A 17 0.27 -2.73 5.63
C ILE A 17 1.79 -2.93 5.65
N LYS A 18 2.26 -4.18 5.73
CA LYS A 18 3.70 -4.48 5.69
C LYS A 18 4.37 -3.94 4.43
N ARG A 19 3.73 -4.09 3.28
CA ARG A 19 4.26 -3.59 2.00
C ARG A 19 4.32 -2.06 1.97
N LEU A 20 3.33 -1.38 2.53
CA LEU A 20 3.35 0.09 2.66
C LEU A 20 4.42 0.57 3.66
N GLU A 21 4.62 -0.16 4.77
CA GLU A 21 5.71 0.10 5.72
C GLU A 21 7.09 -0.08 5.07
N GLU A 22 7.29 -1.14 4.27
CA GLU A 22 8.50 -1.36 3.46
C GLU A 22 8.78 -0.17 2.52
N LEU A 23 7.72 0.46 2.01
CA LEU A 23 7.79 1.64 1.13
C LEU A 23 7.94 2.96 1.89
N ASN A 24 8.18 2.92 3.21
CA ASN A 24 8.26 4.08 4.12
C ASN A 24 7.01 4.97 4.12
N ILE A 25 5.87 4.44 3.71
CA ILE A 25 4.59 5.13 3.81
C ILE A 25 4.05 4.79 5.19
N SER A 26 3.79 5.83 6.00
CA SER A 26 3.26 5.73 7.37
C SER A 26 1.85 6.31 7.52
N ASN A 27 1.44 7.15 6.57
CA ASN A 27 0.13 7.78 6.53
C ASN A 27 -0.46 7.68 5.12
N ALA A 28 -1.75 7.44 5.04
CA ALA A 28 -2.50 7.55 3.79
C ALA A 28 -2.59 9.02 3.34
N GLN A 29 -2.86 9.24 2.06
CA GLN A 29 -3.06 10.55 1.46
C GLN A 29 -4.21 11.33 2.12
N SER A 30 -5.17 10.63 2.72
CA SER A 30 -6.28 11.20 3.52
C SER A 30 -5.83 11.76 4.88
N GLY A 31 -4.58 11.51 5.31
CA GLY A 31 -4.06 11.91 6.62
C GLY A 31 -4.37 10.91 7.75
N LYS A 32 -4.98 9.76 7.42
CA LYS A 32 -5.19 8.66 8.37
C LYS A 32 -3.95 7.77 8.45
N SER A 33 -3.75 7.14 9.60
CA SER A 33 -2.75 6.09 9.73
C SER A 33 -3.13 4.89 8.87
N ILE A 34 -2.12 4.22 8.30
CA ILE A 34 -2.29 3.03 7.45
C ILE A 34 -2.96 1.89 8.24
N HIS A 35 -2.74 1.86 9.55
CA HIS A 35 -3.39 0.89 10.44
C HIS A 35 -4.87 1.17 10.70
N ASP A 36 -5.36 2.36 10.40
CA ASP A 36 -6.78 2.73 10.53
C ASP A 36 -7.51 2.75 9.17
N CYS A 37 -6.79 2.53 8.07
CA CYS A 37 -7.36 2.53 6.73
C CYS A 37 -8.08 1.21 6.42
N ASP A 38 -9.11 1.31 5.60
CA ASP A 38 -9.82 0.17 5.04
C ASP A 38 -8.99 -0.57 3.99
N TYR A 39 -9.35 -1.83 3.71
CA TYR A 39 -8.62 -2.66 2.74
C TYR A 39 -8.52 -2.01 1.34
N GLU A 40 -9.59 -1.37 0.88
CA GLU A 40 -9.62 -0.69 -0.42
C GLU A 40 -8.74 0.58 -0.42
N GLU A 41 -8.74 1.35 0.66
CA GLU A 41 -7.86 2.51 0.82
C GLU A 41 -6.38 2.07 0.79
N LEU A 42 -6.03 1.02 1.54
CA LEU A 42 -4.68 0.43 1.56
C LEU A 42 -4.22 0.00 0.18
N LYS A 43 -5.12 -0.61 -0.59
CA LYS A 43 -4.82 -1.05 -1.95
C LYS A 43 -4.56 0.14 -2.89
N TYR A 44 -5.33 1.21 -2.77
CA TYR A 44 -5.15 2.42 -3.56
C TYR A 44 -3.81 3.10 -3.25
N GLU A 45 -3.47 3.25 -1.98
CA GLU A 45 -2.18 3.80 -1.54
C GLU A 45 -1.01 2.99 -2.05
N LEU A 46 -1.11 1.66 -2.02
CA LEU A 46 -0.04 0.78 -2.50
C LEU A 46 0.15 0.90 -4.01
N VAL A 47 -0.92 1.06 -4.77
CA VAL A 47 -0.82 1.33 -6.21
C VAL A 47 -0.10 2.65 -6.47
N ILE A 48 -0.46 3.73 -5.76
CA ILE A 48 0.24 5.02 -5.87
C ILE A 48 1.72 4.88 -5.49
N ALA A 49 2.01 4.17 -4.41
CA ALA A 49 3.37 3.92 -3.95
C ALA A 49 4.21 3.21 -5.00
N SER A 50 3.68 2.14 -5.61
CA SER A 50 4.35 1.40 -6.67
C SER A 50 4.58 2.25 -7.92
N PHE A 51 3.65 3.15 -8.27
CA PHE A 51 3.88 4.10 -9.37
C PHE A 51 5.01 5.08 -9.05
N ARG A 52 5.16 5.51 -7.79
CA ARG A 52 6.26 6.39 -7.37
C ARG A 52 7.61 5.67 -7.40
N GLU A 53 7.67 4.41 -6.97
CA GLU A 53 8.90 3.59 -7.06
C GLU A 53 9.39 3.49 -8.51
N ILE A 54 8.49 3.20 -9.46
CA ILE A 54 8.81 3.08 -10.88
C ILE A 54 9.40 4.39 -11.41
N ASP A 55 8.86 5.54 -11.01
CA ASP A 55 9.35 6.85 -11.45
C ASP A 55 10.75 7.17 -10.88
N THR A 56 11.04 6.75 -9.64
CA THR A 56 12.38 6.89 -9.05
C THR A 56 13.42 5.95 -9.64
N GLU A 57 13.07 4.72 -10.02
CA GLU A 57 13.99 3.81 -10.72
C GLU A 57 14.21 4.22 -12.19
N ALA A 58 13.24 4.90 -12.81
CA ALA A 58 13.35 5.47 -14.16
C ALA A 58 14.18 6.77 -14.23
N THR A 59 15.05 7.03 -13.24
CA THR A 59 16.04 8.13 -13.30
C THR A 59 17.03 7.98 -14.47
N GLU A 60 17.04 6.86 -15.19
CA GLU A 60 17.74 6.73 -16.49
C GLU A 60 17.02 7.40 -17.68
N ASN A 61 15.76 7.85 -17.55
CA ASN A 61 15.10 8.66 -18.58
C ASN A 61 15.50 10.14 -18.46
N ASN A 62 16.81 10.40 -18.56
CA ASN A 62 17.34 11.75 -18.80
C ASN A 62 16.87 12.24 -20.18
N TRP A 63 15.75 12.94 -20.22
CA TRP A 63 15.43 13.86 -21.32
C TRP A 63 15.90 15.28 -20.98
N TYR A 64 17.20 15.45 -20.72
CA TYR A 64 17.91 16.72 -20.83
C TYR A 64 19.37 16.48 -21.18
#